data_AF-A0A9Q0HVG1-F1
#
_entry.id   AF-A0A9Q0HVG1-F1
#
_cell.length_a   1.000
_cell.length_b   1.000
_cell.length_c   1.000
_cell.angle_alpha   90.00
_cell.angle_beta   90.00
_cell.angle_gamma   90.00
#
_symmetry.space_group_name_H-M   'P 1'
#
loop_
_entity.id
_entity.type
_entity.pdbx_description
1 polymer ?
#
loop_
_entity_poly.entity_id
_entity_poly.type
_entity_poly.pdbx_seq_one_letter_code
_entity_poly.pdbx_strand_id
1 'polypeptide(L)'
;MSGVWVFKDGVVRCIGNSGADGGEGGSSSGNKKKVLVHVPTNETVTSYEMLERKLAPLGWERYLNDPDLLQFHQRSSVHLISLPRDFSRLRLVHMYDVVVKTRNVFEVRDA
;
A
#
# COMPACT_ATOMS: atom_id res chain seq x y z
N MET A 1 -15.11 1.78 -25.49
CA MET A 1 -15.94 0.76 -24.80
C MET A 1 -15.63 -0.60 -25.42
N SER A 2 -14.88 -1.48 -24.76
CA SER A 2 -14.90 -2.93 -25.07
C SER A 2 -14.13 -3.71 -24.00
N GLY A 3 -14.87 -4.39 -23.14
CA GLY A 3 -14.38 -5.39 -22.20
C GLY A 3 -15.60 -6.16 -21.72
N VAL A 4 -15.70 -7.44 -22.08
CA VAL A 4 -16.81 -8.28 -21.66
C VAL A 4 -16.50 -8.77 -20.25
N TRP A 5 -17.36 -8.39 -19.32
CA TRP A 5 -17.30 -8.87 -17.95
C TRP A 5 -18.06 -10.19 -17.86
N VAL A 6 -17.36 -11.26 -17.49
CA VAL A 6 -17.99 -12.57 -17.27
C VAL A 6 -18.02 -12.85 -15.78
N PHE A 7 -19.20 -13.20 -15.29
CA PHE A 7 -19.41 -13.66 -13.92
C PHE A 7 -19.44 -15.18 -13.92
N LYS A 8 -18.48 -15.82 -13.25
CA LYS A 8 -18.49 -17.27 -13.05
C LYS A 8 -17.95 -17.61 -11.66
N ASP A 9 -18.68 -18.45 -10.94
CA ASP A 9 -18.33 -18.95 -9.60
C ASP A 9 -18.08 -17.83 -8.56
N GLY A 10 -18.87 -16.75 -8.63
CA GLY A 10 -18.80 -15.64 -7.68
C GLY A 10 -17.68 -14.63 -7.97
N VAL A 11 -16.86 -14.85 -9.00
CA VAL A 11 -15.74 -13.98 -9.36
C VAL A 11 -16.00 -13.32 -10.72
N VAL A 12 -15.89 -12.00 -10.75
CA VAL A 12 -15.93 -11.20 -11.97
C VAL A 12 -14.55 -11.24 -12.63
N ARG A 13 -14.46 -11.68 -13.89
CA ARG A 13 -13.24 -11.58 -14.70
C ARG A 13 -13.51 -10.78 -15.96
N CYS A 14 -12.68 -9.78 -16.24
CA CYS A 14 -12.70 -9.03 -17.49
C CYS A 14 -11.75 -9.72 -18.48
N ILE A 15 -12.27 -10.26 -19.58
CA ILE A 15 -11.47 -10.88 -20.62
C ILE A 15 -11.23 -9.84 -21.72
N GLY A 16 -10.01 -9.32 -21.78
CA GLY A 16 -9.51 -8.46 -22.84
C GLY A 16 -8.47 -9.20 -23.66
N ASN A 17 -8.56 -9.09 -24.99
CA ASN A 17 -7.81 -9.85 -25.98
C ASN A 17 -6.28 -9.88 -25.72
N SER A 18 -5.77 -11.09 -25.44
CA SER A 18 -4.41 -11.61 -25.55
C SER A 18 -3.22 -10.63 -25.55
N GLY A 19 -2.46 -10.65 -24.45
CA GLY A 19 -1.10 -10.11 -24.41
C GLY A 19 -0.47 -10.12 -23.01
N ALA A 20 0.16 -11.26 -22.68
CA ALA A 20 1.19 -11.43 -21.64
C ALA A 20 0.79 -11.49 -20.15
N ASP A 21 1.27 -12.59 -19.56
CA ASP A 21 1.61 -12.89 -18.17
C ASP A 21 0.54 -13.10 -17.10
N GLY A 22 0.63 -14.28 -16.50
CA GLY A 22 -0.14 -14.70 -15.34
C GLY A 22 0.33 -14.02 -14.07
N GLY A 23 -0.62 -13.85 -13.15
CA GLY A 23 -0.36 -13.33 -11.80
C GLY A 23 -1.32 -12.21 -11.43
N GLU A 24 -2.48 -12.60 -10.92
CA GLU A 24 -3.20 -11.94 -9.83
C GLU A 24 -3.31 -10.40 -9.85
N GLY A 25 -4.48 -9.93 -10.29
CA GLY A 25 -5.18 -8.86 -9.57
C GLY A 25 -4.75 -7.42 -9.83
N GLY A 26 -5.06 -6.91 -11.03
CA GLY A 26 -5.70 -5.61 -11.21
C GLY A 26 -4.92 -4.33 -10.86
N SER A 27 -4.22 -3.77 -11.87
CA SER A 27 -4.27 -2.34 -12.23
C SER A 27 -3.53 -2.10 -13.54
N SER A 28 -4.20 -2.39 -14.65
CA SER A 28 -3.76 -2.08 -16.01
C SER A 28 -4.00 -0.60 -16.33
N SER A 29 -3.17 0.28 -15.76
CA SER A 29 -3.04 1.68 -16.19
C SER A 29 -1.57 2.10 -16.15
N GLY A 30 -0.72 1.43 -16.93
CA GLY A 30 0.68 1.79 -17.14
C GLY A 30 1.57 1.48 -15.94
N ASN A 31 2.72 0.84 -16.17
CA ASN A 31 3.70 0.44 -15.15
C ASN A 31 4.42 1.63 -14.48
N LYS A 32 3.71 2.69 -14.08
CA LYS A 32 4.28 3.74 -13.24
C LYS A 32 4.34 3.19 -11.82
N LYS A 33 5.56 2.93 -11.37
CA LYS A 33 5.82 2.53 -9.99
C LYS A 33 5.19 3.58 -9.07
N LYS A 34 4.35 3.16 -8.13
CA LYS A 34 3.74 4.08 -7.17
C LYS A 34 4.64 4.18 -5.95
N VAL A 35 4.72 5.37 -5.38
CA VAL A 35 5.57 5.68 -4.23
C VAL A 35 4.77 6.34 -3.12
N LEU A 36 5.14 6.06 -1.88
CA LEU A 36 4.59 6.72 -0.71
C LEU A 36 5.41 7.97 -0.41
N VAL A 37 4.77 9.13 -0.34
CA VAL A 37 5.42 10.43 -0.10
C VAL A 37 4.89 11.03 1.19
N HIS A 38 5.79 11.51 2.04
CA HIS A 38 5.43 12.29 3.23
C HIS A 38 5.15 13.74 2.82
N VAL A 39 3.89 14.16 2.89
CA VAL A 39 3.43 15.45 2.33
C VAL A 39 4.15 16.65 2.96
N PRO A 40 4.30 16.76 4.31
CA PRO A 40 4.93 17.93 4.92
C PRO A 40 6.39 18.18 4.52
N THR A 41 7.15 17.12 4.23
CA THR A 41 8.57 17.25 3.81
C THR A 41 8.79 17.01 2.33
N ASN A 42 7.75 16.59 1.60
CA ASN A 42 7.80 16.19 0.20
C ASN A 42 8.87 15.11 -0.10
N GLU A 43 9.18 14.27 0.89
CA GLU A 43 10.17 13.20 0.76
C GLU A 43 9.49 11.87 0.43
N THR A 44 10.05 11.14 -0.53
CA THR A 44 9.63 9.76 -0.84
C THR A 44 10.14 8.82 0.24
N VAL A 45 9.24 7.99 0.77
CA VAL A 45 9.58 6.94 1.74
C VAL A 45 10.26 5.79 1.00
N THR A 46 11.52 5.52 1.37
CA THR A 46 12.35 4.47 0.73
C THR A 46 12.70 3.31 1.65
N SER A 47 12.39 3.41 2.95
CA SER A 47 12.63 2.36 3.94
C SER A 47 11.63 2.42 5.10
N TYR A 48 11.51 1.33 5.86
CA TYR A 48 10.67 1.30 7.06
C TYR A 48 11.21 2.15 8.20
N GLU A 49 12.53 2.31 8.33
CA GLU A 49 13.12 3.20 9.33
C GLU A 49 12.70 4.66 9.08
N MET A 50 12.68 5.08 7.82
CA MET A 50 12.20 6.39 7.43
C MET A 50 10.71 6.55 7.71
N LEU A 51 9.90 5.54 7.34
CA LEU A 51 8.46 5.54 7.61
C LEU A 51 8.18 5.67 9.11
N GLU A 52 8.85 4.88 9.94
CA GLU A 52 8.73 4.88 11.39
C GLU A 52 9.08 6.25 11.99
N ARG A 53 10.17 6.88 11.56
CA ARG A 53 10.53 8.24 12.00
C ARG A 53 9.46 9.29 11.67
N LYS A 54 8.75 9.14 10.56
CA LYS A 54 7.64 10.03 10.18
C LYS A 54 6.33 9.70 10.91
N LEU A 55 6.11 8.44 11.24
CA LEU A 55 4.95 7.95 11.97
C LEU A 55 5.03 8.25 13.48
N ALA A 56 6.23 8.18 14.08
CA ALA A 56 6.46 8.45 15.50
C ALA A 56 5.86 9.76 16.04
N PRO A 57 6.07 10.95 15.42
CA PRO A 57 5.48 12.20 15.89
C PRO A 57 3.95 12.23 15.79
N LEU A 58 3.35 11.35 14.98
CA LEU A 58 1.90 11.17 14.85
C LEU A 58 1.33 10.20 15.92
N GLY A 59 2.17 9.71 16.84
CA GLY A 59 1.79 8.81 17.92
C GLY A 59 1.69 7.33 17.52
N TRP A 60 2.34 6.94 16.42
CA TRP A 60 2.42 5.56 15.98
C TRP A 60 3.70 4.90 16.48
N GLU A 61 3.57 3.71 17.06
CA GLU A 61 4.65 2.96 17.70
C GLU A 61 4.64 1.51 17.21
N ARG A 62 5.79 0.83 17.24
CA ARG A 62 5.84 -0.61 16.91
C ARG A 62 5.00 -1.40 17.91
N TYR A 63 4.11 -2.24 17.40
CA TYR A 63 3.14 -2.95 18.23
C TYR A 63 3.59 -4.37 18.59
N LEU A 64 3.85 -5.20 17.59
CA LEU A 64 4.25 -6.59 17.76
C LEU A 64 5.47 -6.92 16.92
N ASN A 65 6.32 -7.80 17.44
CA ASN A 65 7.44 -8.36 16.72
C ASN A 65 7.04 -9.69 16.08
N ASP A 66 6.30 -9.59 14.98
CA ASP A 66 5.96 -10.70 14.11
C ASP A 66 7.14 -10.96 13.13
N PRO A 67 7.50 -12.23 12.85
CA PRO A 67 8.58 -12.55 11.92
C PRO A 67 8.27 -12.15 10.46
N ASP A 68 7.01 -12.18 10.06
CA ASP A 68 6.58 -11.97 8.67
C ASP A 68 6.03 -10.55 8.42
N LEU A 69 5.61 -9.87 9.49
CA LEU A 69 5.00 -8.55 9.43
C LEU A 69 5.77 -7.49 10.23
N LEU A 70 5.57 -6.25 9.82
CA LEU A 70 5.91 -5.06 10.59
C LEU A 70 4.62 -4.31 10.92
N GLN A 71 4.32 -4.16 12.20
CA GLN A 71 3.07 -3.56 12.66
C GLN A 71 3.29 -2.30 13.48
N PHE A 72 2.47 -1.29 13.23
CA PHE A 72 2.43 -0.04 14.00
C PHE A 72 1.05 0.17 14.61
N HIS A 73 0.99 0.49 15.89
CA HIS A 73 -0.22 0.85 16.61
C HIS A 73 -0.20 2.34 16.94
N GLN A 74 -1.34 3.00 16.82
CA GLN A 74 -1.47 4.40 17.22
C GLN A 74 -1.92 4.51 18.67
N ARG A 75 -1.09 5.08 19.55
CA ARG A 75 -1.32 5.13 21.01
C ARG A 75 -2.68 5.73 21.43
N SER A 76 -3.23 6.65 20.64
CA SER A 76 -4.48 7.35 20.93
C SER A 76 -5.71 6.77 20.23
N SER A 77 -5.58 5.66 19.49
CA SER A 77 -6.68 5.06 18.75
C SER A 77 -6.55 3.53 18.72
N VAL A 78 -7.51 2.85 18.09
CA VAL A 78 -7.46 1.40 17.86
C VAL A 78 -6.84 1.05 16.50
N HIS A 79 -6.24 2.03 15.81
CA HIS A 79 -5.72 1.83 14.47
C HIS A 79 -4.39 1.06 14.48
N LEU A 80 -4.27 0.11 13.55
CA LEU A 80 -3.11 -0.76 13.38
C LEU A 80 -2.70 -0.78 11.92
N ILE A 81 -1.52 -0.31 11.56
CA ILE A 81 -0.95 -0.45 10.22
C ILE A 81 -0.16 -1.77 10.18
N SER A 82 -0.42 -2.62 9.19
CA SER A 82 0.31 -3.89 9.00
C SER A 82 0.99 -3.91 7.63
N LEU A 83 2.31 -4.03 7.63
CA LEU A 83 3.16 -3.99 6.45
C LEU A 83 3.96 -5.28 6.33
N PRO A 84 4.35 -5.72 5.12
CA PRO A 84 5.25 -6.85 4.95
C PRO A 84 6.62 -6.51 5.56
N ARG A 85 7.31 -7.49 6.15
CA ARG A 85 8.62 -7.23 6.77
C ARG A 85 9.68 -6.70 5.80
N ASP A 86 9.65 -7.15 4.55
CA ASP A 86 10.50 -6.67 3.47
C ASP A 86 9.84 -5.49 2.75
N PHE A 87 10.56 -4.36 2.66
CA PHE A 87 10.10 -3.15 2.01
C PHE A 87 9.89 -3.34 0.50
N SER A 88 10.63 -4.27 -0.14
CA SER A 88 10.46 -4.59 -1.56
C SER A 88 9.07 -5.13 -1.89
N ARG A 89 8.41 -5.74 -0.89
CA ARG A 89 7.06 -6.31 -0.98
C ARG A 89 5.95 -5.30 -0.66
N LEU A 90 6.31 -4.04 -0.41
CA LEU A 90 5.32 -2.98 -0.17
C LEU A 90 4.48 -2.78 -1.44
N ARG A 91 3.16 -2.85 -1.29
CA ARG A 91 2.17 -2.81 -2.38
C ARG A 91 1.23 -1.65 -2.16
N LEU A 92 0.49 -1.27 -3.19
CA LEU A 92 -0.50 -0.20 -3.13
C LEU A 92 -1.49 -0.34 -1.96
N VAL A 93 -1.98 -1.56 -1.70
CA VAL A 93 -2.90 -1.82 -0.58
C VAL A 93 -2.29 -1.39 0.77
N HIS A 94 -1.00 -1.63 0.97
CA HIS A 94 -0.28 -1.25 2.18
C HIS A 94 -0.03 0.27 2.23
N MET A 95 0.32 0.87 1.09
CA MET A 95 0.55 2.32 1.00
C MET A 95 -0.73 3.11 1.30
N TYR A 96 -1.86 2.72 0.71
CA TYR A 96 -3.14 3.39 0.98
C TYR A 96 -3.65 3.16 2.40
N ASP A 97 -3.34 2.01 3.02
CA ASP A 97 -3.63 1.80 4.43
C ASP A 97 -2.92 2.84 5.32
N VAL A 98 -1.64 3.12 5.03
CA VAL A 98 -0.90 4.20 5.71
C VAL A 98 -1.55 5.56 5.47
N VAL A 99 -1.89 5.91 4.22
CA VAL A 99 -2.51 7.20 3.87
C VAL A 99 -3.80 7.43 4.65
N VAL A 100 -4.70 6.45 4.65
CA VAL A 100 -6.00 6.55 5.31
C VAL A 100 -5.83 6.68 6.83
N LYS A 101 -4.99 5.84 7.44
CA LYS A 101 -4.78 5.82 8.89
C LYS A 101 -4.03 7.04 9.43
N THR A 102 -3.26 7.72 8.58
CA THR A 102 -2.51 8.92 8.94
C THR A 102 -3.21 10.22 8.53
N ARG A 103 -4.48 10.16 8.09
CA ARG A 103 -5.28 11.34 7.70
C ARG A 103 -4.59 12.18 6.62
N ASN A 104 -4.04 11.52 5.60
CA ASN A 104 -3.39 12.15 4.43
C ASN A 104 -2.10 12.94 4.75
N VAL A 105 -1.43 12.66 5.88
CA VAL A 105 -0.03 13.14 6.09
C VAL A 105 0.91 12.49 5.07
N PHE A 106 0.52 11.34 4.52
CA PHE A 106 1.17 10.71 3.39
C PHE A 106 0.26 10.71 2.16
N GLU A 107 0.88 10.60 0.99
CA GLU A 107 0.20 10.46 -0.30
C GLU A 107 0.85 9.35 -1.13
N VAL A 108 0.06 8.71 -1.98
CA VAL A 108 0.58 7.82 -3.02
C VAL A 108 0.71 8.58 -4.32
N ARG A 109 1.92 8.68 -4.87
CA ARG A 109 2.22 9.38 -6.13
C ARG A 109 2.83 8.43 -7.16
N ASP A 110 2.85 8.86 -8.41
CA ASP A 110 3.69 8.22 -9.44
C ASP A 110 5.17 8.51 -9.13
N ALA A 111 6.03 7.49 -9.29
CA ALA A 111 7.49 7.60 -9.14
C ALA A 111 8.13 8.45 -10.24
#